data_AF-A0A160NS68-F1
#
_entry.id   AF-A0A160NS68-F1
#
_cell.length_a   1.000
_cell.length_b   1.000
_cell.length_c   1.000
_cell.angle_alpha   90.00
_cell.angle_beta   90.00
_cell.angle_gamma   90.00
#
_symmetry.space_group_name_H-M   'P 1'
#
loop_
_entity.id
_entity.type
_entity.pdbx_description
1 polymer ?
#
loop_
_entity_poly.entity_id
_entity_poly.type
_entity_poly.pdbx_seq_one_letter_code
_entity_poly.pdbx_strand_id
1 'polypeptide(L)'
;MLLGQGRAPGVPMNPHRLTLDPADPTTYLVDGERERMTPHPVTVAVKGGAPVTRTQWWTRYGPVVDGLDPTLTLPWTATMAYALGDPNAVNLRMSDTALGFARSRSTRELAETPRRTQGLPWVNTIAADSAGHTPLGVWNCTNARWDPAGGGYTEVVAGSSHIQAVGWDGSGCPVARTLLTYSQSDDPGSAHFSDQTRLFSDGRWVTSRYCEKEILSSPALKVVTVGE
;
A
#
# COMPACT_ATOMS: atom_id res chain seq x y z
N MET A 1 -12.31 -5.56 -28.60
CA MET A 1 -12.23 -6.34 -27.35
C MET A 1 -11.51 -5.46 -26.34
N LEU A 2 -12.25 -4.83 -25.41
CA LEU A 2 -11.70 -3.89 -24.43
C LEU A 2 -10.85 -4.66 -23.40
N LEU A 3 -9.57 -4.31 -23.32
CA LEU A 3 -8.64 -4.80 -22.29
C LEU A 3 -8.69 -3.85 -21.09
N GLY A 4 -9.39 -4.27 -20.03
CA GLY A 4 -9.38 -3.59 -18.73
C GLY A 4 -8.10 -3.91 -17.96
N GLN A 5 -7.44 -2.87 -17.49
CA GLN A 5 -6.21 -2.89 -16.68
C GLN A 5 -6.46 -3.60 -15.34
N GLY A 6 -5.75 -4.69 -15.05
CA GLY A 6 -5.85 -5.42 -13.79
C GLY A 6 -5.01 -4.79 -12.68
N ARG A 7 -5.59 -3.83 -11.94
CA ARG A 7 -5.26 -3.60 -10.52
C ARG A 7 -5.68 -4.84 -9.72
N ALA A 8 -5.21 -5.03 -8.49
CA ALA A 8 -5.99 -5.84 -7.54
C ALA A 8 -7.44 -5.31 -7.59
N PRO A 9 -8.47 -6.14 -7.89
CA PRO A 9 -9.77 -5.63 -8.32
C PRO A 9 -10.50 -4.79 -7.25
N GLY A 10 -10.04 -4.81 -6.00
CA GLY A 10 -10.45 -3.85 -4.99
C GLY A 10 -9.54 -2.62 -5.02
N VAL A 11 -9.99 -1.53 -5.65
CA VAL A 11 -9.62 -0.21 -5.17
C VAL A 11 -10.49 0.02 -3.94
N PRO A 12 -9.97 -0.08 -2.71
CA PRO A 12 -10.81 0.04 -1.53
C PRO A 12 -11.38 1.46 -1.39
N MET A 13 -10.77 2.44 -2.07
CA MET A 13 -11.20 3.82 -2.03
C MET A 13 -12.37 4.11 -2.97
N ASN A 14 -13.34 4.89 -2.50
CA ASN A 14 -14.50 5.29 -3.28
C ASN A 14 -14.82 6.79 -3.11
N PRO A 15 -14.95 7.56 -4.20
CA PRO A 15 -15.39 8.94 -4.10
C PRO A 15 -16.91 9.01 -3.89
N HIS A 16 -17.34 9.77 -2.89
CA HIS A 16 -18.73 10.12 -2.62
C HIS A 16 -18.99 11.52 -3.12
N ARG A 17 -19.84 11.67 -4.15
CA ARG A 17 -20.32 13.00 -4.54
C ARG A 17 -21.29 13.53 -3.49
N LEU A 18 -21.00 14.70 -2.97
CA LEU A 18 -21.80 15.41 -1.99
C LEU A 18 -22.67 16.44 -2.70
N THR A 19 -23.93 16.54 -2.28
CA THR A 19 -24.79 17.69 -2.62
C THR A 19 -24.59 18.72 -1.52
N LEU A 20 -24.09 19.90 -1.88
CA LEU A 20 -23.82 20.98 -0.93
C LEU A 20 -25.00 21.94 -0.80
N ASP A 21 -25.12 22.58 0.35
CA ASP A 21 -25.98 23.77 0.48
C ASP A 21 -25.34 24.94 -0.30
N PRO A 22 -26.01 25.50 -1.33
CA PRO A 22 -25.48 26.65 -2.07
C PRO A 22 -25.18 27.88 -1.20
N ALA A 23 -25.84 28.02 -0.04
CA ALA A 23 -25.62 29.12 0.90
C ALA A 23 -24.43 28.88 1.85
N ASP A 24 -24.01 27.63 2.03
CA ASP A 24 -22.85 27.24 2.84
C ASP A 24 -22.20 25.99 2.22
N PRO A 25 -21.22 26.15 1.30
CA PRO A 25 -20.58 25.03 0.60
C PRO A 25 -19.67 24.16 1.51
N THR A 26 -19.73 24.36 2.84
CA THR A 26 -19.16 23.46 3.85
C THR A 26 -20.23 22.64 4.59
N THR A 27 -21.48 22.73 4.13
CA THR A 27 -22.62 21.92 4.57
C THR A 27 -23.10 21.04 3.41
N TYR A 28 -23.35 19.76 3.66
CA TYR A 28 -23.80 18.79 2.68
C TYR A 28 -25.07 18.06 3.14
N LEU A 29 -25.74 17.38 2.22
CA LEU A 29 -26.96 16.62 2.49
C LEU A 29 -26.68 15.12 2.58
N VAL A 30 -27.29 14.47 3.58
CA VAL A 30 -27.37 13.00 3.73
C VAL A 30 -28.83 12.64 3.93
N ASP A 31 -29.41 11.88 3.01
CA ASP A 31 -30.83 11.49 3.04
C ASP A 31 -31.80 12.68 3.23
N GLY A 32 -31.41 13.86 2.73
CA GLY A 32 -32.18 15.11 2.85
C GLY A 32 -31.85 15.95 4.08
N GLU A 33 -31.14 15.40 5.06
CA GLU A 33 -30.72 16.09 6.28
C GLU A 33 -29.38 16.81 6.09
N ARG A 34 -29.24 17.97 6.73
CA ARG A 34 -28.03 18.80 6.63
C ARG A 34 -26.96 18.31 7.61
N GLU A 35 -25.77 18.03 7.11
CA GLU A 35 -24.57 17.76 7.89
C GLU A 35 -23.46 18.77 7.57
N ARG A 36 -22.77 19.28 8.59
CA ARG A 36 -21.65 20.22 8.41
C ARG A 36 -20.33 19.47 8.34
N MET A 37 -19.45 19.87 7.42
CA MET A 37 -18.07 19.38 7.38
C MET A 37 -17.30 19.80 8.64
N THR A 38 -16.36 18.96 9.05
CA THR A 38 -15.43 19.26 10.15
C THR A 38 -14.18 19.94 9.60
N PRO A 39 -13.82 21.16 10.05
CA PRO A 39 -12.59 21.83 9.64
C PRO A 39 -11.38 21.27 10.38
N HIS A 40 -10.31 20.97 9.64
CA HIS A 40 -9.01 20.55 10.15
C HIS A 40 -7.94 21.53 9.65
N PRO A 41 -7.59 22.57 10.42
CA PRO A 41 -6.51 23.47 10.06
C PRO A 41 -5.17 22.73 10.16
N VAL A 42 -4.41 22.73 9.07
CA VAL A 42 -3.07 22.12 9.02
C VAL A 42 -2.03 23.16 8.69
N THR A 43 -1.03 23.29 9.56
CA THR A 43 0.11 24.19 9.39
C THR A 43 1.34 23.38 9.01
N VAL A 44 1.94 23.73 7.87
CA VAL A 44 3.17 23.10 7.38
C VAL A 44 4.31 24.11 7.44
N ALA A 45 5.41 23.74 8.09
CA ALA A 45 6.63 24.54 8.09
C ALA A 45 7.26 24.53 6.68
N VAL A 46 7.67 25.69 6.20
CA VAL A 46 8.31 25.85 4.89
C VAL A 46 9.78 26.18 5.08
N LYS A 47 10.68 25.41 4.46
CA LYS A 47 12.12 25.64 4.55
C LYS A 47 12.47 27.04 4.03
N GLY A 48 13.05 27.88 4.88
CA GLY A 48 13.45 29.25 4.52
C GLY A 48 12.29 30.24 4.35
N GLY A 49 11.07 29.88 4.78
CA GLY A 49 9.88 30.71 4.66
C GLY A 49 8.98 30.65 5.90
N ALA A 50 7.92 31.44 5.89
CA ALA A 50 6.90 31.40 6.92
C ALA A 50 6.05 30.10 6.81
N PRO A 51 5.57 29.53 7.93
CA PRO A 51 4.64 28.41 7.89
C PRO A 51 3.37 28.75 7.11
N VAL A 52 2.82 27.77 6.39
CA VAL A 52 1.58 27.91 5.63
C VAL A 52 0.49 27.10 6.31
N THR A 53 -0.64 27.73 6.60
CA THR A 53 -1.83 27.07 7.14
C THR A 53 -2.90 26.94 6.06
N ARG A 54 -3.44 25.72 5.89
CA ARG A 54 -4.63 25.46 5.06
C ARG A 54 -5.63 24.63 5.84
N THR A 55 -6.90 25.00 5.76
CA THR A 55 -8.00 24.21 6.32
C THR A 55 -8.35 23.10 5.34
N GLN A 56 -8.29 21.87 5.83
CA GLN A 56 -8.82 20.72 5.13
C GLN A 56 -10.19 20.36 5.74
N TRP A 57 -11.07 19.72 4.98
CA TRP A 57 -12.46 19.49 5.39
C TRP A 57 -12.80 18.01 5.40
N TRP A 58 -13.40 17.54 6.49
CA TRP A 58 -13.81 16.15 6.67
C TRP A 58 -15.33 16.03 6.67
N THR A 59 -15.82 14.96 6.07
CA THR A 59 -17.22 14.52 6.17
C THR A 59 -17.29 13.22 6.97
N ARG A 60 -18.51 12.71 7.21
CA ARG A 60 -18.69 11.36 7.75
C ARG A 60 -18.09 10.24 6.89
N TYR A 61 -17.87 10.50 5.59
CA TYR A 61 -17.32 9.52 4.65
C TYR A 61 -15.79 9.57 4.59
N GLY A 62 -15.17 10.68 4.99
CA GLY A 62 -13.73 10.92 4.89
C GLY A 62 -13.39 12.34 4.42
N PRO A 63 -12.11 12.60 4.08
CA PRO A 63 -11.66 13.92 3.64
C PRO A 63 -12.31 14.34 2.32
N VAL A 64 -12.59 15.63 2.18
CA VAL A 64 -12.96 16.24 0.89
C VAL A 64 -11.72 16.32 0.01
N VAL A 65 -11.83 15.87 -1.23
CA VAL A 65 -10.74 15.79 -2.20
C VAL A 65 -11.11 16.50 -3.50
N ASP A 66 -10.13 17.14 -4.13
CA ASP A 66 -10.26 17.79 -5.43
C ASP A 66 -9.62 16.99 -6.59
N GLY A 67 -9.06 15.82 -6.28
CA GLY A 67 -8.57 14.82 -7.23
C GLY A 67 -8.05 13.55 -6.52
N LEU A 68 -7.84 12.47 -7.27
CA LEU A 68 -7.22 11.22 -6.76
C LEU A 68 -5.88 10.91 -7.42
N ASP A 69 -5.64 11.46 -8.60
CA ASP A 69 -4.38 11.43 -9.33
C ASP A 69 -4.32 12.66 -10.26
N PRO A 70 -3.20 12.95 -10.93
CA PRO A 70 -3.07 14.13 -11.80
C PRO A 70 -4.04 14.19 -12.98
N THR A 71 -4.73 13.09 -13.30
CA THR A 71 -5.66 12.98 -14.44
C THR A 71 -7.12 13.01 -14.03
N LEU A 72 -7.44 12.62 -12.79
CA LEU A 72 -8.80 12.64 -12.25
C LEU A 72 -9.02 13.87 -11.35
N THR A 73 -9.70 14.88 -11.90
CA THR A 73 -10.15 16.06 -11.16
C THR A 73 -11.55 15.85 -10.58
N LEU A 74 -11.75 16.31 -9.35
CA LEU A 74 -12.99 16.18 -8.58
C LEU A 74 -13.41 17.58 -8.08
N PRO A 75 -14.02 18.42 -8.93
CA PRO A 75 -14.17 19.84 -8.64
C PRO A 75 -15.05 20.09 -7.41
N TRP A 76 -14.63 21.04 -6.58
CA TRP A 76 -15.43 21.63 -5.52
C TRP A 76 -16.10 22.91 -6.03
N THR A 77 -17.43 22.90 -6.11
CA THR A 77 -18.26 24.04 -6.54
C THR A 77 -19.17 24.51 -5.40
N ALA A 78 -20.01 25.52 -5.65
CA ALA A 78 -20.99 25.97 -4.65
C ALA A 78 -22.04 24.89 -4.29
N THR A 79 -22.26 23.89 -5.15
CA THR A 79 -23.34 22.90 -4.99
C THR A 79 -22.84 21.46 -4.90
N MET A 80 -21.54 21.25 -5.06
CA MET A 80 -20.99 19.91 -5.21
C MET A 80 -19.54 19.82 -4.73
N ALA A 81 -19.21 18.72 -4.06
CA ALA A 81 -17.83 18.32 -3.74
C ALA A 81 -17.74 16.79 -3.71
N TYR A 82 -16.54 16.26 -3.49
CA TYR A 82 -16.31 14.81 -3.35
C TYR A 82 -15.58 14.49 -2.05
N ALA A 83 -16.05 13.49 -1.32
CA ALA A 83 -15.34 12.93 -0.18
C ALA A 83 -14.73 11.57 -0.52
N LEU A 84 -13.54 11.27 -0.03
CA LEU A 84 -12.88 9.99 -0.23
C LEU A 84 -13.19 9.03 0.92
N GLY A 85 -13.97 7.99 0.63
CA GLY A 85 -14.12 6.85 1.53
C GLY A 85 -12.93 5.91 1.37
N ASP A 86 -12.24 5.59 2.46
CA ASP A 86 -11.22 4.53 2.50
C ASP A 86 -11.51 3.58 3.68
N PRO A 87 -11.96 2.34 3.42
CA PRO A 87 -12.24 1.36 4.47
C PRO A 87 -10.98 0.95 5.24
N ASN A 88 -9.79 1.21 4.70
CA ASN A 88 -8.54 0.96 5.40
C ASN A 88 -8.15 2.08 6.37
N ALA A 89 -8.76 3.26 6.30
CA ALA A 89 -8.48 4.35 7.25
C ALA A 89 -8.75 3.95 8.72
N VAL A 90 -9.62 2.95 8.93
CA VAL A 90 -9.95 2.38 10.23
C VAL A 90 -9.52 0.92 10.39
N ASN A 91 -8.80 0.36 9.41
CA ASN A 91 -8.33 -1.01 9.44
C ASN A 91 -6.99 -1.13 10.18
N LEU A 92 -7.07 -1.28 11.50
CA LEU A 92 -5.89 -1.47 12.36
C LEU A 92 -5.40 -2.94 12.40
N ARG A 93 -6.08 -3.85 11.70
CA ARG A 93 -5.86 -5.31 11.81
C ARG A 93 -4.77 -5.83 10.89
N MET A 94 -4.16 -4.96 10.06
CA MET A 94 -3.04 -5.34 9.20
C MET A 94 -1.86 -5.90 10.02
N SER A 95 -1.55 -5.29 11.17
CA SER A 95 -0.49 -5.77 12.08
C SER A 95 -0.82 -7.14 12.66
N ASP A 96 -2.08 -7.41 12.99
CA ASP A 96 -2.53 -8.72 13.48
C ASP A 96 -2.42 -9.79 12.39
N THR A 97 -2.76 -9.44 11.14
CA THR A 97 -2.57 -10.31 9.99
C THR A 97 -1.09 -10.62 9.77
N ALA A 98 -0.22 -9.61 9.81
CA ALA A 98 1.23 -9.77 9.66
C ALA A 98 1.82 -10.68 10.75
N LEU A 99 1.42 -10.48 12.01
CA LEU A 99 1.85 -11.34 13.13
C LEU A 99 1.34 -12.79 12.95
N GLY A 100 0.10 -12.96 12.51
CA GLY A 100 -0.46 -14.28 12.23
C GLY A 100 0.30 -15.01 11.12
N PHE A 101 0.68 -14.30 10.05
CA PHE A 101 1.55 -14.84 9.00
C PHE A 101 2.92 -15.23 9.55
N ALA A 102 3.57 -14.36 10.32
CA ALA A 102 4.89 -14.63 10.88
C ALA A 102 4.93 -15.85 11.83
N ARG A 103 3.78 -16.19 12.46
CA ARG A 103 3.64 -17.35 13.34
C ARG A 103 3.18 -18.62 12.63
N SER A 104 2.69 -18.52 11.39
CA SER A 104 2.11 -19.65 10.66
C SER A 104 3.19 -20.66 10.27
N ARG A 105 2.93 -21.95 10.50
CA ARG A 105 3.84 -23.06 10.16
C ARG A 105 3.37 -23.91 8.99
N SER A 106 2.23 -23.56 8.42
CA SER A 106 1.66 -24.22 7.24
C SER A 106 0.87 -23.23 6.41
N THR A 107 0.68 -23.53 5.12
CA THR A 107 -0.20 -22.72 4.27
C THR A 107 -1.65 -22.70 4.75
N ARG A 108 -2.08 -23.76 5.46
CA ARG A 108 -3.40 -23.82 6.10
C ARG A 108 -3.55 -22.76 7.19
N GLU A 109 -2.59 -22.67 8.11
CA GLU A 109 -2.59 -21.65 9.17
C GLU A 109 -2.49 -20.23 8.61
N LEU A 110 -1.70 -20.07 7.55
CA LEU A 110 -1.57 -18.81 6.83
C LEU A 110 -2.94 -18.41 6.23
N ALA A 111 -3.65 -19.33 5.57
CA ALA A 111 -4.95 -19.06 4.96
C ALA A 111 -6.06 -18.75 6.01
N GLU A 112 -5.97 -19.29 7.23
CA GLU A 112 -6.90 -18.99 8.32
C GLU A 112 -6.70 -17.59 8.92
N THR A 113 -5.50 -17.02 8.83
CA THR A 113 -5.19 -15.73 9.44
C THR A 113 -6.03 -14.57 8.87
N PRO A 114 -6.14 -14.38 7.54
CA PRO A 114 -6.99 -13.35 6.95
C PRO A 114 -8.48 -13.61 7.18
N ARG A 115 -8.92 -14.87 7.34
CA ARG A 115 -10.31 -15.20 7.69
C ARG A 115 -10.69 -14.67 9.07
N ARG A 116 -9.76 -14.73 10.03
CA ARG A 116 -9.96 -14.20 11.39
C ARG A 116 -9.80 -12.68 11.48
N THR A 117 -8.79 -12.14 10.79
CA THR A 117 -8.37 -10.74 10.99
C THR A 117 -8.99 -9.79 9.99
N GLN A 118 -9.28 -10.25 8.77
CA GLN A 118 -9.72 -9.41 7.64
C GLN A 118 -8.86 -8.14 7.50
N GLY A 119 -7.56 -8.25 7.79
CA GLY A 119 -6.65 -7.12 7.92
C GLY A 119 -5.84 -6.81 6.68
N LEU A 120 -5.93 -7.63 5.62
CA LEU A 120 -5.25 -7.36 4.35
C LEU A 120 -5.92 -6.18 3.62
N PRO A 121 -5.24 -5.05 3.44
CA PRO A 121 -5.90 -3.83 3.00
C PRO A 121 -6.07 -3.71 1.48
N TRP A 122 -5.11 -4.22 0.71
CA TRP A 122 -5.06 -4.10 -0.75
C TRP A 122 -4.12 -5.13 -1.42
N VAL A 123 -3.51 -6.04 -0.65
CA VAL A 123 -2.57 -7.05 -1.17
C VAL A 123 -3.23 -8.41 -1.35
N ASN A 124 -2.93 -9.05 -2.48
CA ASN A 124 -3.15 -10.49 -2.63
C ASN A 124 -2.04 -11.25 -1.88
N THR A 125 -2.37 -12.40 -1.30
CA THR A 125 -1.38 -13.27 -0.64
C THR A 125 -1.30 -14.61 -1.35
N ILE A 126 -0.09 -14.98 -1.77
CA ILE A 126 0.22 -16.25 -2.40
C ILE A 126 1.22 -16.96 -1.51
N ALA A 127 1.01 -18.24 -1.22
CA ALA A 127 1.88 -19.01 -0.34
C ALA A 127 2.02 -20.48 -0.80
N ALA A 128 3.19 -21.04 -0.53
CA ALA A 128 3.48 -22.48 -0.61
C ALA A 128 4.20 -22.91 0.68
N ASP A 129 4.01 -24.14 1.13
CA ASP A 129 4.77 -24.71 2.26
C ASP A 129 5.73 -25.81 1.82
N SER A 130 6.56 -26.29 2.77
CA SER A 130 7.59 -27.30 2.52
C SER A 130 7.05 -28.66 2.08
N ALA A 131 5.76 -28.92 2.26
CA ALA A 131 5.09 -30.12 1.75
C ALA A 131 4.55 -29.93 0.32
N GLY A 132 4.72 -28.74 -0.26
CA GLY A 132 4.25 -28.38 -1.59
C GLY A 132 2.78 -27.96 -1.63
N HIS A 133 2.12 -27.74 -0.49
CA HIS A 133 0.73 -27.30 -0.51
C HIS A 133 0.63 -25.84 -0.96
N THR A 134 -0.39 -25.56 -1.77
CA THR A 134 -0.76 -24.20 -2.19
C THR A 134 -2.26 -24.02 -1.94
N PRO A 135 -2.68 -23.15 -1.00
CA PRO A 135 -4.05 -23.18 -0.48
C PRO A 135 -5.09 -22.66 -1.48
N LEU A 136 -4.68 -21.89 -2.50
CA LEU A 136 -5.57 -21.23 -3.47
C LEU A 136 -5.03 -21.24 -4.92
N GLY A 137 -3.96 -22.00 -5.19
CA GLY A 137 -3.20 -21.89 -6.44
C GLY A 137 -2.34 -20.61 -6.50
N VAL A 138 -1.33 -20.60 -7.36
CA VAL A 138 -0.38 -19.48 -7.54
C VAL A 138 -0.57 -18.91 -8.94
N TRP A 139 -1.45 -17.93 -9.10
CA TRP A 139 -1.52 -17.13 -10.32
C TRP A 139 -1.17 -15.69 -10.00
N ASN A 140 -0.09 -15.19 -10.60
CA ASN A 140 0.36 -13.82 -10.46
C ASN A 140 0.56 -13.22 -11.85
N CYS A 141 0.07 -12.00 -12.07
CA CYS A 141 0.24 -11.27 -13.32
C CYS A 141 1.15 -10.07 -13.08
N THR A 142 2.23 -9.96 -13.83
CA THR A 142 3.14 -8.81 -13.81
C THR A 142 2.87 -7.95 -15.03
N ASN A 143 2.53 -6.67 -14.81
CA ASN A 143 2.23 -5.71 -15.88
C ASN A 143 3.34 -4.68 -16.00
N ALA A 144 3.87 -4.50 -17.20
CA ALA A 144 4.78 -3.42 -17.57
C ALA A 144 4.24 -2.71 -18.81
N ARG A 145 4.45 -1.39 -18.91
CA ARG A 145 3.97 -0.63 -20.07
C ARG A 145 4.99 -0.72 -21.20
N TRP A 146 4.57 -1.15 -22.39
CA TRP A 146 5.42 -1.14 -23.57
C TRP A 146 5.76 0.29 -23.99
N ASP A 147 7.05 0.60 -24.17
CA ASP A 147 7.53 1.83 -24.79
C ASP A 147 8.13 1.51 -26.18
N PRO A 148 7.39 1.83 -27.25
CA PRO A 148 7.85 1.59 -28.61
C PRO A 148 9.03 2.49 -29.01
N ALA A 149 9.23 3.65 -28.38
CA ALA A 149 10.33 4.54 -28.69
C ALA A 149 11.66 4.05 -28.06
N GLY A 150 11.59 3.48 -26.85
CA GLY A 150 12.71 2.84 -26.16
C GLY A 150 12.96 1.38 -26.57
N GLY A 151 12.08 0.77 -27.37
CA GLY A 151 12.23 -0.60 -27.87
C GLY A 151 12.06 -1.69 -26.80
N GLY A 152 11.35 -1.39 -25.70
CA GLY A 152 11.25 -2.30 -24.56
C GLY A 152 10.08 -1.99 -23.63
N TYR A 153 9.91 -2.84 -22.61
CA TYR A 153 8.96 -2.57 -21.52
C TYR A 153 9.59 -1.57 -20.54
N THR A 154 8.77 -0.62 -20.09
CA THR A 154 9.09 0.36 -19.03
C THR A 154 8.89 -0.27 -17.64
N GLU A 155 8.94 0.55 -16.59
CA GLU A 155 8.74 0.13 -15.21
C GLU A 155 7.51 -0.76 -15.02
N VAL A 156 7.66 -1.76 -14.14
CA VAL A 156 6.57 -2.67 -13.79
C VAL A 156 5.58 -1.90 -12.92
N VAL A 157 4.33 -1.81 -13.36
CA VAL A 157 3.27 -1.00 -12.73
C VAL A 157 2.29 -1.81 -11.87
N ALA A 158 2.29 -3.14 -12.00
CA ALA A 158 1.48 -4.04 -11.17
C ALA A 158 2.01 -5.48 -11.19
N GLY A 159 1.70 -6.26 -10.14
CA GLY A 159 2.21 -7.62 -9.92
C GLY A 159 2.63 -7.86 -8.47
N SER A 160 3.44 -8.89 -8.22
CA SER A 160 4.09 -9.07 -6.91
C SER A 160 4.87 -7.82 -6.57
N SER A 161 4.51 -7.08 -5.53
CA SER A 161 5.32 -5.95 -5.02
C SER A 161 6.42 -6.44 -4.07
N HIS A 162 6.13 -7.48 -3.29
CA HIS A 162 7.06 -8.12 -2.38
C HIS A 162 6.97 -9.64 -2.50
N ILE A 163 8.12 -10.31 -2.56
CA ILE A 163 8.22 -11.77 -2.56
C ILE A 163 9.12 -12.18 -1.41
N GLN A 164 8.69 -13.18 -0.65
CA GLN A 164 9.47 -13.77 0.43
C GLN A 164 9.41 -15.29 0.35
N ALA A 165 10.56 -15.93 0.46
CA ALA A 165 10.70 -17.36 0.66
C ALA A 165 11.41 -17.60 1.99
N VAL A 166 10.78 -18.38 2.88
CA VAL A 166 11.31 -18.71 4.21
C VAL A 166 11.38 -20.23 4.34
N GLY A 167 12.56 -20.72 4.70
CA GLY A 167 12.79 -22.13 5.00
C GLY A 167 13.52 -22.30 6.33
N TRP A 168 13.66 -23.55 6.76
CA TRP A 168 14.44 -23.93 7.95
C TRP A 168 15.45 -24.98 7.54
N ASP A 169 16.71 -24.79 7.93
CA ASP A 169 17.83 -25.70 7.64
C ASP A 169 18.28 -26.52 8.87
N GLY A 170 17.51 -26.45 9.96
CA GLY A 170 17.82 -27.11 11.23
C GLY A 170 18.71 -26.30 12.18
N SER A 171 19.21 -25.13 11.77
CA SER A 171 20.02 -24.23 12.62
C SER A 171 19.22 -23.52 13.73
N GLY A 172 17.89 -23.64 13.72
CA GLY A 172 16.98 -22.89 14.58
C GLY A 172 16.70 -21.46 14.12
N CYS A 173 17.47 -20.94 13.15
CA CYS A 173 17.21 -19.66 12.49
C CYS A 173 16.53 -19.88 11.13
N PRO A 174 15.47 -19.14 10.78
CA PRO A 174 14.87 -19.23 9.46
C PRO A 174 15.81 -18.68 8.38
N VAL A 175 15.96 -19.41 7.28
CA VAL A 175 16.66 -18.96 6.08
C VAL A 175 15.66 -18.20 5.22
N ALA A 176 15.75 -16.88 5.24
CA ALA A 176 14.84 -16.01 4.50
C ALA A 176 15.50 -15.39 3.25
N ARG A 177 14.73 -15.33 2.17
CA ARG A 177 15.04 -14.63 0.93
C ARG A 177 13.90 -13.69 0.60
N THR A 178 14.22 -12.45 0.24
CA THR A 178 13.22 -11.42 -0.06
C THR A 178 13.57 -10.69 -1.34
N LEU A 179 12.55 -10.16 -1.99
CA LEU A 179 12.66 -9.20 -3.09
C LEU A 179 11.54 -8.16 -2.96
N LEU A 180 11.89 -6.90 -3.11
CA LEU A 180 10.96 -5.82 -3.42
C LEU A 180 11.09 -5.54 -4.91
N THR A 181 10.18 -6.08 -5.71
CA THR A 181 10.31 -6.16 -7.18
C THR A 181 10.33 -4.81 -7.88
N TYR A 182 9.81 -3.76 -7.23
CA TYR A 182 9.84 -2.37 -7.70
C TYR A 182 10.96 -1.54 -7.09
N SER A 183 11.87 -2.19 -6.34
CA SER A 183 12.94 -1.52 -5.59
C SER A 183 12.39 -0.51 -4.55
N GLN A 184 13.28 0.13 -3.79
CA GLN A 184 12.91 0.91 -2.59
C GLN A 184 12.74 2.40 -2.85
N SER A 185 13.04 2.86 -4.06
CA SER A 185 13.07 4.28 -4.38
C SER A 185 12.45 4.51 -5.75
N ASP A 186 11.65 5.54 -5.83
CA ASP A 186 11.02 6.09 -7.02
C ASP A 186 11.83 7.27 -7.61
N ASP A 187 12.87 7.74 -6.91
CA ASP A 187 13.87 8.68 -7.42
C ASP A 187 14.86 8.00 -8.40
N PRO A 188 14.90 8.40 -9.69
CA PRO A 188 15.83 7.85 -10.70
C PRO A 188 17.32 8.06 -10.37
N GLY A 189 17.65 9.05 -9.52
CA GLY A 189 19.02 9.30 -9.08
C GLY A 189 19.49 8.37 -7.96
N SER A 190 18.58 7.60 -7.35
CA SER A 190 18.88 6.70 -6.24
C SER A 190 19.51 5.40 -6.72
N ALA A 191 20.52 4.92 -5.98
CA ALA A 191 21.06 3.57 -6.19
C ALA A 191 20.01 2.47 -6.00
N HIS A 192 18.91 2.77 -5.28
CA HIS A 192 17.80 1.85 -5.00
C HIS A 192 16.60 2.04 -5.93
N PHE A 193 16.78 2.74 -7.06
CA PHE A 193 15.71 2.97 -8.03
C PHE A 193 15.27 1.68 -8.75
N SER A 194 16.23 0.82 -9.10
CA SER A 194 15.97 -0.38 -9.91
C SER A 194 16.88 -1.56 -9.56
N ASP A 195 17.57 -1.51 -8.41
CA ASP A 195 18.51 -2.54 -7.97
C ASP A 195 17.82 -3.90 -7.78
N GLN A 196 16.70 -3.94 -7.07
CA GLN A 196 15.96 -5.18 -6.83
C GLN A 196 15.10 -5.60 -8.02
N THR A 197 14.66 -4.65 -8.85
CA THR A 197 14.02 -4.96 -10.14
C THR A 197 14.95 -5.80 -11.02
N ARG A 198 16.25 -5.42 -11.10
CA ARG A 198 17.26 -6.22 -11.82
C ARG A 198 17.47 -7.60 -11.21
N LEU A 199 17.55 -7.70 -9.87
CA LEU A 199 17.67 -9.00 -9.20
C LEU A 199 16.48 -9.91 -9.51
N PHE A 200 15.26 -9.37 -9.52
CA PHE A 200 14.06 -10.11 -9.89
C PHE A 200 14.12 -10.62 -11.34
N SER A 201 14.53 -9.78 -12.29
CA SER A 201 14.73 -10.18 -13.70
C SER A 201 15.80 -11.26 -13.86
N ASP A 202 16.84 -11.23 -13.04
CA ASP A 202 17.92 -12.23 -13.05
C ASP A 202 17.60 -13.50 -12.24
N GLY A 203 16.43 -13.59 -11.60
CA GLY A 203 16.07 -14.71 -10.71
C GLY A 203 16.93 -14.79 -9.44
N ARG A 204 17.54 -13.67 -9.04
CA ARG A 204 18.42 -13.55 -7.87
C ARG A 204 17.67 -12.97 -6.68
N TRP A 205 18.16 -13.24 -5.47
CA TRP A 205 17.47 -12.91 -4.22
C TRP A 205 18.31 -12.06 -3.29
N VAL A 206 17.65 -11.23 -2.48
CA VAL A 206 18.26 -10.61 -1.31
C VAL A 206 18.15 -11.57 -0.13
N THR A 207 19.26 -11.79 0.58
CA THR A 207 19.23 -12.53 1.86
C THR A 207 18.72 -11.59 2.94
N SER A 208 17.59 -11.96 3.55
CA SER A 208 17.03 -11.20 4.67
C SER A 208 17.64 -11.68 5.98
N ARG A 209 17.81 -10.75 6.93
CA ARG A 209 18.28 -11.02 8.29
C ARG A 209 17.05 -11.12 9.18
N TYR A 210 16.85 -12.27 9.82
CA TYR A 210 15.67 -12.53 10.65
C TYR A 210 16.03 -12.71 12.12
N CYS A 211 17.09 -13.48 12.42
CA CYS A 211 17.46 -13.74 13.80
C CYS A 211 18.24 -12.56 14.39
N GLU A 212 18.14 -12.41 15.72
CA GLU A 212 18.85 -11.38 16.47
C GLU A 212 20.34 -11.34 16.13
N LYS A 213 21.01 -12.50 16.08
CA LYS A 213 22.42 -12.59 15.66
C LYS A 213 22.67 -11.99 14.27
N GLU A 214 21.81 -12.30 13.30
CA GLU A 214 21.94 -11.78 11.94
C GLU A 214 21.72 -10.27 11.90
N ILE A 215 20.67 -9.79 12.58
CA ILE A 215 20.33 -8.37 12.69
C ILE A 215 21.49 -7.60 13.31
N LEU A 216 22.03 -8.09 14.44
CA LEU A 216 23.16 -7.49 15.16
C LEU A 216 24.45 -7.48 14.33
N SER A 217 24.62 -8.43 13.41
CA SER A 217 25.78 -8.46 12.50
C SER A 217 25.68 -7.49 11.31
N SER A 218 24.54 -6.80 11.13
CA SER A 218 24.38 -5.87 10.01
C SER A 218 25.31 -4.67 10.16
N PRO A 219 26.20 -4.38 9.17
CA PRO A 219 27.06 -3.20 9.24
C PRO A 219 26.28 -1.89 9.15
N ALA A 220 25.01 -1.94 8.75
CA ALA A 220 24.11 -0.79 8.64
C ALA A 220 23.09 -0.68 9.79
N LEU A 221 23.20 -1.51 10.84
CA LEU A 221 22.27 -1.47 11.97
C LEU A 221 22.29 -0.10 12.66
N LYS A 222 21.11 0.48 12.88
CA LYS A 222 20.90 1.67 13.70
C LYS A 222 19.87 1.34 14.78
N VAL A 223 20.24 1.51 16.05
CA VAL A 223 19.34 1.34 17.18
C VAL A 223 18.86 2.72 17.61
N VAL A 224 17.55 2.94 17.60
CA VAL A 224 16.92 4.20 18.03
C VAL A 224 15.99 3.88 19.19
N THR A 225 16.21 4.53 20.33
CA THR A 225 15.29 4.46 21.46
C THR A 225 14.18 5.47 21.23
N VAL A 226 12.94 5.00 21.21
CA VAL A 226 11.75 5.85 21.11
C VAL A 226 11.12 5.93 22.50
N GLY A 227 10.95 7.14 23.01
CA GLY A 227 10.23 7.42 24.26
C GLY A 227 9.05 8.35 23.97
N GLU A 228 8.03 8.27 24.83
CA GLU A 228 6.90 9.21 24.84
C GLU A 228 7.26 10.55 25.52
#